data_AF-A0A8T4Z3G2-F1
#
_entry.id   AF-A0A8T4Z3G2-F1
#
_cell.length_a   1.000
_cell.length_b   1.000
_cell.length_c   1.000
_cell.angle_alpha   90.00
_cell.angle_beta   90.00
_cell.angle_gamma   90.00
#
_symmetry.space_group_name_H-M   'P 1'
#
loop_
_entity.id
_entity.type
_entity.pdbx_description
1 polymer ?
#
loop_
_entity_poly.entity_id
_entity_poly.type
_entity_poly.pdbx_seq_one_letter_code
_entity_poly.pdbx_strand_id
1 'polypeptide(L)'
;RPTYPTFLLDCLAIRVGTWDSRTGVTGSKAAVKLNLHRLTCGPAGLAEELPQAMGLISGKPVIVISGSVSEVTMRQIAHAESAGCIVVEVDTAKVIRGERIQEVQRVVDETRRIVSQGLDVIISSARTKEAVSGDLKVGEALGMTSVEVSNMIGAVLGEIASEVSTIEGISGMFLTGGTTANRALEVMDAYGTEVDDEVSPGIPSSIIVGGRCSGLRIVTKAGGFGDEEAIMKSIRYLKMKGGK
;
A
#
# COMPACT_ATOMS: atom_id res chain seq x y z
N ARG A 1 3.23 33.71 -1.57
CA ARG A 1 4.44 34.51 -1.23
C ARG A 1 4.48 34.63 0.29
N PRO A 2 5.42 34.02 1.01
CA PRO A 2 5.56 34.26 2.44
C PRO A 2 6.44 35.49 2.69
N THR A 3 6.05 36.28 3.68
CA THR A 3 6.73 37.48 4.17
C THR A 3 7.72 37.12 5.28
N TYR A 4 8.96 37.60 5.20
CA TYR A 4 10.02 37.35 6.18
C TYR A 4 10.28 38.62 7.01
N PRO A 5 10.28 38.57 8.35
CA PRO A 5 10.98 39.56 9.16
C PRO A 5 12.45 39.12 9.31
N THR A 6 13.38 40.00 8.94
CA THR A 6 14.83 39.77 9.09
C THR A 6 15.32 40.60 10.26
N PHE A 7 15.82 39.96 11.33
CA PHE A 7 16.59 40.65 12.37
C PHE A 7 18.06 40.26 12.20
N LEU A 8 18.93 41.27 12.12
CA LEU A 8 20.39 41.16 11.96
C LEU A 8 21.06 41.49 13.30
N LEU A 9 21.81 40.55 13.86
CA LEU A 9 22.79 40.77 14.90
C LEU A 9 24.01 39.88 14.57
N ASP A 10 25.15 40.52 14.32
CA ASP A 10 26.40 39.89 13.88
C ASP A 10 27.12 39.18 15.04
N CYS A 11 27.04 37.85 15.06
CA CYS A 11 28.00 36.90 15.64
C CYS A 11 27.53 35.49 15.21
N LEU A 12 28.14 34.90 14.17
CA LEU A 12 27.62 33.71 13.45
C LEU A 12 26.13 33.89 13.06
N ALA A 13 25.85 34.34 11.84
CA ALA A 13 24.49 34.56 11.37
C ALA A 13 23.68 33.24 11.31
N ILE A 14 23.14 32.81 12.46
CA ILE A 14 22.18 31.73 12.58
C ILE A 14 20.88 32.28 11.99
N ARG A 15 20.59 31.91 10.74
CA ARG A 15 19.29 32.21 10.12
C ARG A 15 18.25 31.24 10.69
N VAL A 16 17.44 31.73 11.62
CA VAL A 16 16.26 31.02 12.10
C VAL A 16 15.10 31.29 11.15
N GLY A 17 14.59 30.24 10.51
CA GLY A 17 13.37 30.29 9.72
C GLY A 17 12.27 29.54 10.45
N THR A 18 11.11 30.18 10.65
CA THR A 18 9.91 29.49 11.14
C THR A 18 9.09 29.03 9.96
N TRP A 19 8.53 27.82 10.05
CA TRP A 19 7.64 27.27 9.05
C TRP A 19 6.33 26.88 9.72
N ASP A 20 5.24 27.46 9.25
CA ASP A 20 3.92 27.00 9.66
C ASP A 20 3.56 25.77 8.83
N SER A 21 3.51 24.61 9.49
CA SER A 21 3.10 23.35 8.89
C SER A 21 2.01 22.72 9.74
N ARG A 22 0.89 22.38 9.10
CA ARG A 22 -0.20 21.64 9.77
C ARG A 22 0.15 20.19 10.07
N THR A 23 1.19 19.63 9.45
CA THR A 23 1.61 18.22 9.58
C THR A 23 3.13 18.07 9.54
N GLY A 24 3.66 17.03 10.22
CA GLY A 24 5.09 16.68 10.22
C GLY A 24 5.65 16.42 8.81
N VAL A 25 4.85 15.81 7.93
CA VAL A 25 5.19 15.52 6.51
C VAL A 25 5.55 16.79 5.73
N THR A 26 4.82 17.89 5.95
CA THR A 26 5.09 19.15 5.24
C THR A 26 6.38 19.78 5.76
N GLY A 27 6.60 19.71 7.07
CA GLY A 27 7.82 20.20 7.71
C GLY A 27 9.07 19.42 7.29
N SER A 28 9.00 18.09 7.20
CA SER A 28 10.14 17.24 6.83
C SER A 28 10.57 17.46 5.38
N LYS A 29 9.63 17.54 4.43
CA LYS A 29 9.92 17.89 3.02
C LYS A 29 10.57 19.26 2.88
N ALA A 30 10.14 20.25 3.67
CA ALA A 30 10.75 21.57 3.69
C ALA A 30 12.18 21.53 4.26
N ALA A 31 12.39 20.79 5.35
CA ALA A 31 13.70 20.60 5.95
C ALA A 31 14.72 19.97 4.97
N VAL A 32 14.32 18.94 4.23
CA VAL A 32 15.18 18.29 3.23
C VAL A 32 15.56 19.23 2.09
N LYS A 33 14.62 20.03 1.59
CA LYS A 33 14.90 21.05 0.56
C LYS A 33 15.92 22.10 1.00
N LEU A 34 16.10 22.30 2.31
CA LEU A 34 17.02 23.30 2.87
C LEU A 34 18.43 22.76 3.15
N ASN A 35 18.69 21.47 2.89
CA ASN A 35 19.94 20.74 3.19
C ASN A 35 20.29 20.69 4.69
N LEU A 36 20.72 19.51 5.15
CA LEU A 36 20.94 19.12 6.56
C LEU A 36 22.12 19.80 7.27
N HIS A 37 22.77 20.77 6.62
CA HIS A 37 23.77 21.62 7.25
C HIS A 37 23.16 22.64 8.24
N ARG A 38 21.88 22.47 8.60
CA ARG A 38 21.13 23.30 9.54
C ARG A 38 20.50 22.39 10.58
N LEU A 39 20.66 22.72 11.85
CA LEU A 39 20.03 22.00 12.95
C LEU A 39 18.51 22.13 12.81
N THR A 40 17.83 21.04 12.46
CA THR A 40 16.37 20.98 12.39
C THR A 40 15.82 20.82 13.81
N CYS A 41 14.95 21.73 14.24
CA CYS A 41 14.21 21.62 15.50
C CYS A 41 12.70 21.74 15.22
N GLY A 42 11.88 20.92 15.89
CA GLY A 42 10.44 20.90 15.67
C GLY A 42 9.72 19.87 16.56
N PRO A 43 8.38 19.76 16.43
CA PRO A 43 7.58 18.82 17.21
C PRO A 43 7.93 17.37 16.86
N ALA A 44 7.53 16.41 17.71
CA ALA A 44 7.81 14.99 17.53
C ALA A 44 7.47 14.46 16.13
N GLY A 45 6.35 14.92 15.54
CA GLY A 45 5.97 14.53 14.18
C GLY A 45 6.92 14.99 13.07
N LEU A 46 7.74 16.02 13.29
CA LEU A 46 8.82 16.37 12.33
C LEU A 46 9.95 15.33 12.41
N ALA A 47 10.33 14.93 13.62
CA ALA A 47 11.38 13.94 13.83
C ALA A 47 10.99 12.55 13.27
N GLU A 48 9.71 12.19 13.35
CA GLU A 48 9.15 10.95 12.80
C GLU A 48 9.22 10.91 11.26
N GLU A 49 8.94 12.03 10.60
CA GLU A 49 8.82 12.12 9.13
C GLU A 49 10.14 12.45 8.42
N LEU A 50 11.15 12.96 9.15
CA LEU A 50 12.42 13.41 8.59
C LEU A 50 13.27 12.28 7.98
N PRO A 51 13.45 11.11 8.63
CA PRO A 51 14.20 10.00 8.04
C PRO A 51 13.62 9.59 6.69
N GLN A 52 12.31 9.62 6.55
CA GLN A 52 11.67 9.27 5.29
C GLN A 52 11.89 10.31 4.21
N ALA A 53 11.69 11.60 4.53
CA ALA A 53 11.91 12.68 3.57
C ALA A 53 13.36 12.71 3.06
N MET A 54 14.30 12.26 3.89
CA MET A 54 15.71 12.13 3.57
C MET A 54 16.06 10.85 2.80
N GLY A 55 15.10 9.95 2.56
CA GLY A 55 15.36 8.64 1.96
C GLY A 55 16.15 7.68 2.86
N LEU A 56 16.23 7.95 4.17
CA LEU A 56 16.90 7.09 5.13
C LEU A 56 16.07 5.86 5.51
N ILE A 57 14.75 5.90 5.28
CA ILE A 57 13.89 4.73 5.44
C ILE A 57 14.01 3.88 4.17
N SER A 58 15.04 3.03 4.16
CA SER A 58 15.24 1.95 3.22
C SER A 58 14.49 0.73 3.74
N GLY A 59 13.43 0.33 3.03
CA GLY A 59 12.69 -0.89 3.31
C GLY A 59 12.58 -1.73 2.06
N LYS A 60 12.53 -3.05 2.25
CA LYS A 60 12.17 -4.01 1.20
C LYS A 60 10.81 -3.61 0.57
N PRO A 61 10.54 -3.95 -0.70
CA PRO A 61 9.26 -3.69 -1.34
C PRO A 61 8.05 -4.16 -0.55
N VAL A 62 6.94 -3.45 -0.71
CA VAL A 62 5.63 -3.84 -0.18
C VAL A 62 4.73 -4.26 -1.33
N ILE A 63 3.97 -5.34 -1.10
CA ILE A 63 2.95 -5.82 -2.04
C ILE A 63 1.57 -5.41 -1.52
N VAL A 64 0.81 -4.70 -2.33
CA VAL A 64 -0.57 -4.31 -2.05
C VAL A 64 -1.49 -5.17 -2.90
N ILE A 65 -2.49 -5.83 -2.29
CA ILE A 65 -3.56 -6.55 -2.98
C ILE A 65 -4.88 -5.83 -2.76
N SER A 66 -5.51 -5.38 -3.83
CA SER A 66 -6.80 -4.70 -3.80
C SER A 66 -7.86 -5.44 -4.61
N GLY A 67 -8.85 -5.99 -3.89
CA GLY A 67 -10.11 -6.46 -4.48
C GLY A 67 -11.29 -5.55 -4.21
N SER A 68 -11.06 -4.34 -3.68
CA SER A 68 -12.14 -3.42 -3.39
C SER A 68 -12.61 -2.68 -4.63
N VAL A 69 -13.94 -2.64 -4.81
CA VAL A 69 -14.61 -1.87 -5.86
C VAL A 69 -15.03 -0.45 -5.41
N SER A 70 -14.53 0.03 -4.26
CA SER A 70 -14.93 1.34 -3.73
C SER A 70 -14.17 2.48 -4.41
N GLU A 71 -14.84 3.63 -4.59
CA GLU A 71 -14.18 4.85 -5.09
C GLU A 71 -13.08 5.36 -4.15
N VAL A 72 -13.19 5.08 -2.85
CA VAL A 72 -12.16 5.43 -1.86
C VAL A 72 -10.86 4.68 -2.18
N THR A 73 -10.95 3.36 -2.40
CA THR A 73 -9.75 2.56 -2.73
C THR A 73 -9.22 2.91 -4.12
N MET A 74 -10.08 3.17 -5.11
CA MET A 74 -9.63 3.60 -6.45
C MET A 74 -8.80 4.90 -6.38
N ARG A 75 -9.26 5.90 -5.61
CA ARG A 75 -8.49 7.15 -5.39
C ARG A 75 -7.19 6.92 -4.65
N GLN A 76 -7.19 6.08 -3.61
CA GLN A 76 -5.97 5.71 -2.87
C GLN A 76 -4.94 5.03 -3.79
N ILE A 77 -5.38 4.15 -4.70
CA ILE A 77 -4.50 3.50 -5.67
C ILE A 77 -3.91 4.52 -6.64
N ALA A 78 -4.74 5.41 -7.20
CA ALA A 78 -4.27 6.46 -8.11
C ALA A 78 -3.26 7.40 -7.42
N HIS A 79 -3.49 7.73 -6.15
CA HIS A 79 -2.55 8.50 -5.34
C HIS A 79 -1.22 7.75 -5.16
N ALA A 80 -1.27 6.47 -4.80
CA ALA A 80 -0.06 5.64 -4.61
C ALA A 80 0.74 5.43 -5.91
N GLU A 81 0.05 5.29 -7.04
CA GLU A 81 0.66 5.24 -8.38
C GLU A 81 1.39 6.55 -8.70
N SER A 82 0.76 7.70 -8.45
CA SER A 82 1.41 9.01 -8.63
C SER A 82 2.62 9.23 -7.71
N ALA A 83 2.68 8.48 -6.59
CA ALA A 83 3.79 8.47 -5.65
C ALA A 83 4.90 7.46 -5.99
N GLY A 84 4.76 6.71 -7.10
CA GLY A 84 5.79 5.83 -7.64
C GLY A 84 5.55 4.33 -7.46
N CYS A 85 4.38 3.90 -6.95
CA CYS A 85 4.02 2.48 -6.93
C CYS A 85 3.70 1.98 -8.34
N ILE A 86 4.10 0.75 -8.67
CA ILE A 86 3.75 0.12 -9.94
C ILE A 86 2.42 -0.63 -9.76
N VAL A 87 1.48 -0.41 -10.68
CA VAL A 87 0.17 -1.08 -10.63
C VAL A 87 0.14 -2.21 -11.64
N VAL A 88 -0.19 -3.42 -11.17
CA VAL A 88 -0.44 -4.61 -11.99
C VAL A 88 -1.93 -4.89 -11.92
N GLU A 89 -2.62 -4.63 -13.04
CA GLU A 89 -4.05 -4.90 -13.15
C GLU A 89 -4.27 -6.40 -13.43
N VAL A 90 -5.23 -7.00 -12.72
CA VAL A 90 -5.69 -8.36 -12.98
C VAL A 90 -6.76 -8.31 -14.07
N ASP A 91 -6.57 -9.06 -15.15
CA ASP A 91 -7.55 -9.24 -16.22
C ASP A 91 -8.67 -10.18 -15.73
N THR A 92 -9.61 -9.61 -14.99
CA THR A 92 -10.78 -10.29 -14.44
C THR A 92 -11.67 -10.88 -15.52
N ALA A 93 -11.73 -10.28 -16.72
CA ALA A 93 -12.47 -10.84 -17.84
C ALA A 93 -11.85 -12.14 -18.38
N LYS A 94 -10.52 -12.28 -18.38
CA LYS A 94 -9.85 -13.57 -18.66
C LYS A 94 -10.12 -14.61 -17.59
N VAL A 95 -10.06 -14.20 -16.32
CA VAL A 95 -10.40 -15.07 -15.19
C VAL A 95 -11.81 -15.65 -15.34
N ILE A 96 -12.80 -14.78 -15.60
CA ILE A 96 -14.21 -15.17 -15.77
C ILE A 96 -14.39 -16.12 -16.98
N ARG A 97 -13.59 -15.94 -18.04
CA ARG A 97 -13.59 -16.82 -19.24
C ARG A 97 -12.81 -18.12 -19.07
N GLY A 98 -12.28 -18.41 -17.89
CA GLY A 98 -11.60 -19.67 -17.59
C GLY A 98 -10.08 -19.66 -17.79
N GLU A 99 -9.48 -18.51 -18.10
CA GLU A 99 -8.02 -18.35 -18.27
C GLU A 99 -7.32 -18.00 -16.94
N ARG A 100 -7.86 -18.49 -15.82
CA ARG A 100 -7.39 -18.20 -14.46
C ARG A 100 -5.90 -18.50 -14.27
N ILE A 101 -5.45 -19.69 -14.67
CA ILE A 101 -4.08 -20.17 -14.41
C ILE A 101 -3.06 -19.27 -15.12
N GLN A 102 -3.33 -18.95 -16.40
CA GLN A 102 -2.46 -18.07 -17.19
C GLN A 102 -2.38 -16.68 -16.57
N GLU A 103 -3.52 -16.15 -16.11
CA GLU A 103 -3.59 -14.81 -15.55
C GLU A 103 -2.91 -14.71 -14.18
N VAL A 104 -3.11 -15.70 -13.30
CA VAL A 104 -2.38 -15.79 -12.02
C VAL A 104 -0.88 -15.83 -12.27
N GLN A 105 -0.40 -16.69 -13.17
CA GLN A 105 1.01 -16.82 -13.47
C GLN A 105 1.60 -15.50 -14.00
N ARG A 106 0.90 -14.84 -14.94
CA ARG A 106 1.32 -13.54 -15.49
C ARG A 106 1.50 -12.50 -14.39
N VAL A 107 0.50 -12.35 -13.52
CA VAL A 107 0.51 -11.36 -12.44
C VAL A 107 1.63 -11.66 -11.43
N VAL A 108 1.82 -12.93 -11.04
CA VAL A 108 2.89 -13.34 -10.12
C VAL A 108 4.27 -13.06 -10.71
N ASP A 109 4.51 -13.40 -11.98
CA ASP A 109 5.81 -13.18 -12.64
C ASP A 109 6.13 -11.71 -12.86
N GLU A 110 5.12 -10.89 -13.14
CA GLU A 110 5.25 -9.44 -13.21
C GLU A 110 5.56 -8.83 -11.84
N THR A 111 4.83 -9.26 -10.81
CA THR A 111 5.06 -8.85 -9.42
C THR A 111 6.49 -9.18 -8.97
N ARG A 112 6.97 -10.40 -9.26
CA ARG A 112 8.34 -10.83 -8.93
C ARG A 112 9.40 -9.95 -9.60
N ARG A 113 9.18 -9.57 -10.87
CA ARG A 113 10.08 -8.66 -11.60
C ARG A 113 10.11 -7.27 -10.97
N ILE A 114 8.96 -6.70 -10.61
CA ILE A 114 8.87 -5.38 -9.97
C ILE A 114 9.55 -5.38 -8.59
N VAL A 115 9.26 -6.39 -7.76
CA VAL A 115 9.87 -6.52 -6.43
C VAL A 115 11.39 -6.68 -6.54
N SER A 116 11.89 -7.43 -7.53
CA SER A 116 13.34 -7.57 -7.74
C SER A 116 14.07 -6.25 -8.05
N GLN A 117 13.33 -5.22 -8.49
CA GLN A 117 13.84 -3.87 -8.74
C GLN A 117 13.75 -2.96 -7.51
N GLY A 118 13.26 -3.46 -6.37
CA GLY A 118 13.08 -2.66 -5.16
C GLY A 118 11.85 -1.76 -5.18
N LEU A 119 10.88 -2.01 -6.07
CA LEU A 119 9.70 -1.18 -6.26
C LEU A 119 8.47 -1.76 -5.55
N ASP A 120 7.65 -0.87 -4.97
CA ASP A 120 6.36 -1.24 -4.40
C ASP A 120 5.34 -1.54 -5.52
N VAL A 121 4.51 -2.55 -5.29
CA VAL A 121 3.59 -3.08 -6.30
C VAL A 121 2.16 -3.16 -5.77
N ILE A 122 1.21 -2.72 -6.59
CA ILE A 122 -0.23 -2.78 -6.31
C ILE A 122 -0.88 -3.71 -7.33
N ILE A 123 -1.38 -4.84 -6.85
CA ILE A 123 -2.19 -5.78 -7.63
C ILE A 123 -3.65 -5.40 -7.43
N SER A 124 -4.35 -5.06 -8.51
CA SER A 124 -5.73 -4.56 -8.43
C SER A 124 -6.66 -5.28 -9.40
N SER A 125 -7.83 -5.71 -8.92
CA SER A 125 -8.90 -6.25 -9.76
C SER A 125 -9.89 -5.19 -10.25
N ALA A 126 -9.80 -3.94 -9.78
CA ALA A 126 -10.77 -2.90 -10.10
C ALA A 126 -10.14 -1.51 -9.97
N ARG A 127 -10.09 -0.78 -11.09
CA ARG A 127 -9.53 0.57 -11.18
C ARG A 127 -10.58 1.64 -11.45
N THR A 128 -11.69 1.24 -12.06
CA THR A 128 -12.82 2.11 -12.39
C THR A 128 -14.15 1.39 -12.18
N LYS A 129 -15.25 2.14 -12.09
CA LYS A 129 -16.60 1.57 -12.05
C LYS A 129 -16.96 0.87 -13.34
N GLU A 130 -16.44 1.35 -14.46
CA GLU A 130 -16.65 0.78 -15.79
C GLU A 130 -16.05 -0.61 -15.89
N ALA A 131 -14.85 -0.83 -15.35
CA ALA A 131 -14.22 -2.14 -15.29
C ALA A 131 -15.08 -3.15 -14.51
N VAL A 132 -15.54 -2.75 -13.31
CA VAL A 132 -16.44 -3.58 -12.49
C VAL A 132 -17.74 -3.90 -13.21
N SER A 133 -18.32 -2.92 -13.91
CA SER A 133 -19.54 -3.15 -14.71
C SER A 133 -19.28 -4.07 -15.92
N GLY A 134 -18.07 -4.05 -16.49
CA GLY A 134 -17.64 -4.94 -17.55
C GLY A 134 -17.59 -6.39 -17.08
N ASP A 135 -17.00 -6.62 -15.91
CA ASP A 135 -16.92 -7.96 -15.30
C ASP A 135 -18.29 -8.57 -15.05
N LEU A 136 -19.23 -7.77 -14.54
CA LEU A 136 -20.60 -8.22 -14.33
C LEU A 136 -21.29 -8.60 -15.64
N LYS A 137 -21.07 -7.85 -16.72
CA LYS A 137 -21.63 -8.18 -18.05
C LYS A 137 -21.03 -9.45 -18.64
N VAL A 138 -19.72 -9.65 -18.48
CA VAL A 138 -19.04 -10.87 -18.94
C VAL A 138 -19.57 -12.08 -18.15
N GLY A 139 -19.72 -11.96 -16.84
CA GLY A 139 -20.30 -13.00 -15.99
C GLY A 139 -21.75 -13.30 -16.34
N GLU A 140 -22.58 -12.27 -16.54
CA GLU A 140 -24.00 -12.42 -16.93
C GLU A 140 -24.13 -13.17 -18.27
N ALA A 141 -23.27 -12.87 -19.25
CA ALA A 141 -23.23 -13.58 -20.53
C ALA A 141 -22.89 -15.08 -20.39
N LEU A 142 -22.24 -15.47 -19.29
CA LEU A 142 -21.94 -16.87 -18.93
C LEU A 142 -22.94 -17.46 -17.93
N GLY A 143 -24.03 -16.74 -17.63
CA GLY A 143 -25.08 -17.20 -16.70
C GLY A 143 -24.72 -17.07 -15.22
N MET A 144 -23.72 -16.27 -14.87
CA MET A 144 -23.28 -16.04 -13.49
C MET A 144 -24.02 -14.87 -12.84
N THR A 145 -24.23 -14.99 -11.53
CA THR A 145 -24.69 -13.90 -10.66
C THR A 145 -23.53 -12.97 -10.30
N SER A 146 -23.85 -11.74 -9.87
CA SER A 146 -22.85 -10.78 -9.37
C SER A 146 -22.06 -11.29 -8.16
N VAL A 147 -22.69 -12.14 -7.34
CA VAL A 147 -22.06 -12.78 -6.18
C VAL A 147 -21.04 -13.83 -6.64
N GLU A 148 -21.37 -14.64 -7.64
CA GLU A 148 -20.44 -15.63 -8.20
C GLU A 148 -19.23 -14.97 -8.85
N VAL A 149 -19.43 -13.89 -9.61
CA VAL A 149 -18.33 -13.10 -10.19
C VAL A 149 -17.44 -12.53 -9.08
N SER A 150 -18.03 -11.93 -8.05
CA SER A 150 -17.27 -11.35 -6.92
C SER A 150 -16.48 -12.42 -6.15
N ASN A 151 -17.08 -13.59 -5.94
CA ASN A 151 -16.42 -14.72 -5.27
C ASN A 151 -15.28 -15.29 -6.11
N MET A 152 -15.46 -15.39 -7.43
CA MET A 152 -14.42 -15.87 -8.35
C MET A 152 -13.22 -14.92 -8.36
N ILE A 153 -13.45 -13.60 -8.48
CA ILE A 153 -12.39 -12.58 -8.42
C ILE A 153 -11.69 -12.62 -7.05
N GLY A 154 -12.46 -12.70 -5.96
CA GLY A 154 -11.91 -12.81 -4.62
C GLY A 154 -11.02 -14.04 -4.42
N ALA A 155 -11.42 -15.19 -4.97
CA ALA A 155 -10.63 -16.42 -4.92
C ALA A 155 -9.32 -16.30 -5.71
N VAL A 156 -9.35 -15.69 -6.90
CA VAL A 156 -8.13 -15.45 -7.69
C VAL A 156 -7.18 -14.48 -7.00
N LEU A 157 -7.70 -13.40 -6.41
CA LEU A 157 -6.87 -12.49 -5.63
C LEU A 157 -6.27 -13.16 -4.39
N GLY A 158 -7.00 -14.07 -3.74
CA GLY A 158 -6.48 -14.87 -2.63
C GLY A 158 -5.33 -15.78 -3.06
N GLU A 159 -5.46 -16.45 -4.21
CA GLU A 159 -4.37 -17.24 -4.79
C GLU A 159 -3.15 -16.39 -5.12
N ILE A 160 -3.34 -15.29 -5.86
CA ILE A 160 -2.26 -14.36 -6.18
C ILE A 160 -1.58 -13.88 -4.91
N ALA A 161 -2.34 -13.43 -3.91
CA ALA A 161 -1.81 -12.98 -2.63
C ALA A 161 -0.92 -14.04 -1.97
N SER A 162 -1.35 -15.30 -2.01
CA SER A 162 -0.62 -16.41 -1.40
C SER A 162 0.63 -16.85 -2.19
N GLU A 163 0.64 -16.66 -3.50
CA GLU A 163 1.82 -16.93 -4.33
C GLU A 163 2.86 -15.82 -4.14
N VAL A 164 2.42 -14.56 -4.18
CA VAL A 164 3.33 -13.41 -4.05
C VAL A 164 3.83 -13.20 -2.62
N SER A 165 3.15 -13.72 -1.60
CA SER A 165 3.64 -13.70 -0.21
C SER A 165 4.88 -14.56 0.01
N THR A 166 5.18 -15.48 -0.90
CA THR A 166 6.40 -16.30 -0.87
C THR A 166 7.59 -15.62 -1.54
N ILE A 167 7.38 -14.46 -2.16
CA ILE A 167 8.47 -13.68 -2.76
C ILE A 167 9.37 -13.18 -1.64
N GLU A 168 10.64 -13.61 -1.69
CA GLU A 168 11.65 -13.16 -0.75
C GLU A 168 11.94 -11.66 -0.90
N GLY A 169 12.38 -11.04 0.19
CA GLY A 169 12.81 -9.65 0.13
C GLY A 169 11.67 -8.65 0.06
N ILE A 170 10.48 -8.97 0.58
CA ILE A 170 9.41 -8.00 0.84
C ILE A 170 9.36 -7.59 2.32
N SER A 171 8.88 -6.39 2.61
CA SER A 171 8.65 -5.90 3.98
C SER A 171 7.31 -6.36 4.56
N GLY A 172 6.35 -6.73 3.72
CA GLY A 172 5.04 -7.20 4.12
C GLY A 172 3.99 -6.98 3.05
N MET A 173 2.73 -7.24 3.40
CA MET A 173 1.60 -7.08 2.49
C MET A 173 0.52 -6.15 3.03
N PHE A 174 -0.13 -5.42 2.14
CA PHE A 174 -1.35 -4.68 2.45
C PHE A 174 -2.52 -5.29 1.70
N LEU A 175 -3.57 -5.70 2.41
CA LEU A 175 -4.75 -6.34 1.85
C LEU A 175 -5.96 -5.42 2.03
N THR A 176 -6.58 -4.98 0.93
CA THR A 176 -7.79 -4.14 0.99
C THR A 176 -8.99 -4.80 0.30
N GLY A 177 -10.07 -4.92 1.07
CA GLY A 177 -11.27 -5.69 0.73
C GLY A 177 -11.42 -6.91 1.66
N GLY A 178 -12.60 -7.06 2.27
CA GLY A 178 -12.85 -8.12 3.26
C GLY A 178 -12.73 -9.52 2.66
N THR A 179 -13.37 -9.76 1.51
CA THR A 179 -13.28 -11.03 0.80
C THR A 179 -11.83 -11.36 0.42
N THR A 180 -11.09 -10.37 -0.09
CA THR A 180 -9.69 -10.55 -0.50
C THR A 180 -8.78 -10.93 0.66
N ALA A 181 -8.88 -10.21 1.79
CA ALA A 181 -8.07 -10.50 2.97
C ALA A 181 -8.37 -11.90 3.52
N ASN A 182 -9.65 -12.27 3.64
CA ASN A 182 -10.05 -13.58 4.13
C ASN A 182 -9.58 -14.71 3.20
N ARG A 183 -9.80 -14.57 1.88
CA ARG A 183 -9.35 -15.58 0.90
C ARG A 183 -7.83 -15.73 0.88
N ALA A 184 -7.09 -14.63 0.99
CA ALA A 184 -5.63 -14.69 1.07
C ALA A 184 -5.17 -15.51 2.30
N LEU A 185 -5.72 -15.23 3.48
CA LEU A 185 -5.40 -15.95 4.71
C LEU A 185 -5.79 -17.44 4.65
N GLU A 186 -6.98 -17.75 4.12
CA GLU A 186 -7.44 -19.11 3.89
C GLU A 186 -6.47 -19.90 2.99
N VAL A 187 -6.09 -19.33 1.84
CA VAL A 187 -5.20 -20.00 0.88
C VAL A 187 -3.74 -20.06 1.38
N MET A 188 -3.34 -19.18 2.29
CA MET A 188 -2.06 -19.26 2.98
C MET A 188 -2.01 -20.33 4.08
N ASP A 189 -3.14 -20.99 4.37
CA ASP A 189 -3.33 -21.92 5.49
C ASP A 189 -3.00 -21.27 6.85
N ALA A 190 -3.30 -19.97 6.96
CA ALA A 190 -3.10 -19.21 8.19
C ALA A 190 -4.15 -19.62 9.23
N TYR A 191 -3.72 -19.89 10.46
CA TYR A 191 -4.63 -20.13 11.58
C TYR A 191 -5.32 -18.85 12.03
N GLY A 192 -4.64 -17.72 11.81
CA GLY A 192 -5.15 -16.40 12.12
C GLY A 192 -4.05 -15.35 12.01
N THR A 193 -4.31 -14.21 12.65
CA THR A 193 -3.38 -13.08 12.69
C THR A 193 -3.31 -12.51 14.10
N GLU A 194 -2.12 -12.18 14.57
CA GLU A 194 -1.90 -11.47 15.82
C GLU A 194 -1.86 -9.96 15.52
N VAL A 195 -2.89 -9.23 15.93
CA VAL A 195 -2.94 -7.77 15.78
C VAL A 195 -1.99 -7.15 16.80
N ASP A 196 -1.03 -6.36 16.32
CA ASP A 196 0.03 -5.81 17.17
C ASP A 196 0.12 -4.28 17.16
N ASP A 197 -0.53 -3.63 16.20
CA ASP A 197 -0.53 -2.17 16.06
C ASP A 197 -1.66 -1.71 15.13
N GLU A 198 -1.78 -0.40 14.92
CA GLU A 198 -2.70 0.19 13.96
C GLU A 198 -2.00 1.30 13.15
N VAL A 199 -2.06 1.22 11.82
CA VAL A 199 -1.43 2.21 10.92
C VAL A 199 -2.19 3.53 10.94
N SER A 200 -3.51 3.45 11.01
CA SER A 200 -4.46 4.56 11.05
C SER A 200 -5.82 4.01 11.52
N PRO A 201 -6.73 4.85 12.06
CA PRO A 201 -8.01 4.37 12.58
C PRO A 201 -8.78 3.48 11.58
N GLY A 202 -9.07 2.24 11.98
CA GLY A 202 -9.71 1.20 11.18
C GLY A 202 -8.76 0.45 10.23
N ILE A 203 -7.44 0.56 10.39
CA ILE A 203 -6.41 -0.06 9.53
C ILE A 203 -5.37 -0.79 10.40
N PRO A 204 -5.71 -2.00 10.89
CA PRO A 204 -4.83 -2.75 11.78
C PRO A 204 -3.60 -3.32 11.06
N SER A 205 -2.50 -3.37 11.80
CA SER A 205 -1.31 -4.17 11.49
C SER A 205 -1.37 -5.47 12.28
N SER A 206 -0.98 -6.57 11.62
CA SER A 206 -0.95 -7.89 12.23
C SER A 206 0.20 -8.74 11.71
N ILE A 207 0.56 -9.79 12.45
CA ILE A 207 1.46 -10.85 12.02
C ILE A 207 0.66 -12.12 11.70
N ILE A 208 0.91 -12.75 10.56
CA ILE A 208 0.30 -14.04 10.21
C ILE A 208 0.80 -15.13 11.17
N VAL A 209 -0.11 -15.96 11.66
CA VAL A 209 0.19 -17.11 12.53
C VAL A 209 -0.22 -18.41 11.81
N GLY A 210 0.73 -19.34 11.67
CA GLY A 210 0.50 -20.61 10.99
C GLY A 210 0.60 -20.53 9.47
N GLY A 211 0.53 -21.69 8.83
CA GLY A 211 0.64 -21.81 7.37
C GLY A 211 2.02 -21.44 6.81
N ARG A 212 2.08 -21.32 5.48
CA ARG A 212 3.33 -21.05 4.73
C ARG A 212 3.92 -19.66 4.96
N CYS A 213 3.11 -18.72 5.44
CA CYS A 213 3.49 -17.30 5.59
C CYS A 213 3.55 -16.86 7.05
N SER A 214 3.65 -17.81 7.99
CA SER A 214 3.77 -17.51 9.41
C SER A 214 4.92 -16.53 9.68
N GLY A 215 4.66 -15.47 10.42
CA GLY A 215 5.61 -14.39 10.71
C GLY A 215 5.60 -13.23 9.71
N LEU A 216 4.91 -13.35 8.56
CA LEU A 216 4.75 -12.25 7.61
C LEU A 216 3.85 -11.17 8.20
N ARG A 217 4.31 -9.92 8.15
CA ARG A 217 3.50 -8.76 8.55
C ARG A 217 2.52 -8.39 7.46
N ILE A 218 1.27 -8.22 7.85
CA ILE A 218 0.21 -7.71 6.99
C ILE A 218 -0.47 -6.50 7.60
N VAL A 219 -0.99 -5.65 6.74
CA VAL A 219 -1.93 -4.58 7.10
C VAL A 219 -3.22 -4.86 6.35
N THR A 220 -4.36 -4.79 7.04
CA THR A 220 -5.66 -5.02 6.40
C THR A 220 -6.53 -3.77 6.44
N LYS A 221 -7.36 -3.58 5.42
CA LYS A 221 -8.27 -2.44 5.33
C LYS A 221 -9.60 -2.83 4.73
N ALA A 222 -10.69 -2.35 5.31
CA ALA A 222 -11.98 -2.37 4.63
C ALA A 222 -11.98 -1.42 3.42
N GLY A 223 -12.63 -1.81 2.33
CA GLY A 223 -12.57 -1.07 1.06
C GLY A 223 -12.93 0.42 1.15
N GLY A 224 -13.92 0.78 1.96
CA GLY A 224 -14.38 2.18 2.12
C GLY A 224 -13.63 3.02 3.15
N PHE A 225 -12.61 2.47 3.81
CA PHE A 225 -11.95 3.11 4.94
C PHE A 225 -10.65 3.83 4.55
N GLY A 226 -10.20 4.72 5.44
CA GLY A 226 -8.94 5.45 5.34
C GLY A 226 -9.05 6.76 4.55
N ASP A 227 -8.08 7.64 4.76
CA ASP A 227 -7.90 8.85 3.94
C ASP A 227 -7.20 8.52 2.61
N GLU A 228 -6.97 9.54 1.78
CA GLU A 228 -6.32 9.37 0.47
C GLU A 228 -4.89 8.80 0.58
N GLU A 229 -4.21 9.02 1.72
CA GLU A 229 -2.86 8.52 1.97
C GLU A 229 -2.82 7.10 2.55
N ALA A 230 -3.96 6.46 2.84
CA ALA A 230 -4.00 5.20 3.59
C ALA A 230 -3.08 4.09 3.04
N ILE A 231 -3.05 3.90 1.72
CA ILE A 231 -2.16 2.92 1.07
C ILE A 231 -0.69 3.34 1.28
N MET A 232 -0.35 4.60 1.02
CA MET A 232 1.01 5.09 1.16
C MET A 232 1.50 5.07 2.61
N LYS A 233 0.64 5.43 3.58
CA LYS A 233 0.92 5.29 5.02
C LYS A 233 1.22 3.84 5.39
N SER A 234 0.45 2.90 4.84
CA SER A 234 0.63 1.47 5.11
C SER A 234 1.91 0.91 4.49
N ILE A 235 2.26 1.32 3.26
CA ILE A 235 3.54 0.97 2.63
C ILE A 235 4.70 1.49 3.49
N ARG A 236 4.64 2.75 3.93
CA ARG A 236 5.66 3.34 4.81
C ARG A 236 5.79 2.57 6.12
N TYR A 237 4.65 2.32 6.77
CA TYR A 237 4.60 1.58 8.03
C TYR A 237 5.23 0.20 7.89
N LEU A 238 4.84 -0.54 6.84
CA LEU A 238 5.39 -1.86 6.54
C LEU A 238 6.89 -1.79 6.25
N LYS A 239 7.39 -0.77 5.54
CA LYS A 239 8.84 -0.60 5.33
C LYS A 239 9.63 -0.32 6.61
N MET A 240 9.03 0.39 7.58
CA MET A 240 9.68 0.68 8.87
C MET A 240 9.69 -0.52 9.81
N LYS A 241 8.60 -1.31 9.84
CA LYS A 241 8.40 -2.44 10.77
C LYS A 241 8.75 -3.80 10.17
N GLY A 242 8.70 -3.89 8.84
CA GLY A 242 8.93 -5.08 8.04
C GLY A 242 10.41 -5.27 7.77
N GLY A 243 11.11 -5.74 8.79
CA GLY A 243 12.54 -6.04 8.76
C GLY A 243 12.86 -7.15 9.73
N LYS A 244 12.72 -8.40 9.26
CA LYS A 244 13.60 -9.49 9.66
C LYS A 244 14.32 -10.01 8.42
#